data_AF-A0A1L7T7T7-F1
#
_entry.id   AF-A0A1L7T7T7-F1
#
_cell.length_a   1.000
_cell.length_b   1.000
_cell.length_c   1.000
_cell.angle_alpha   90.00
_cell.angle_beta   90.00
_cell.angle_gamma   90.00
#
_symmetry.space_group_name_H-M   'P 1'
#
loop_
_entity.id
_entity.type
_entity.pdbx_description
1 polymer ?
#
loop_
_entity_poly.entity_id
_entity_poly.type
_entity_poly.pdbx_seq_one_letter_code
_entity_poly.pdbx_strand_id
1 'polypeptide(L)'
;MADLYSWYSVLLAALTATLVWWSNKKQHEPKSSLPQESQHHHHQELPSDYNDIEPLEDFDLDKAEPVQTRPWKPKYHLTMGLEKCTFSDIIPIDKTLEERLALRRKIVAEHSDMVIASEPCSEAAVKEFYVWMVRTYLPRRYPSLYRSKGDTLFGPASTKLPLDPPNDVKAILRLLAENIDAELFFLQRQGDSYVARALIDCYPFSFNPAFKLNKTLAEIHGPVPGYKEKLERPMNRYFTSLPKGKAVKRHNWNISIDRDLFAPRENPLTVLPLCLMDWIRTVLDWLGIGVLTMKNTDLDPEEMNVRCERQTLHRLMENDNTLVFSFKTYQYSLRQIRDEGGGPALAEAIRGINRGSVPRVAWYKASVYWERAVVDYLFGESSENSGNL
;
A
#
# COMPACT_ATOMS: atom_id res chain seq x y z
N MET A 1 -16.22 26.23 41.06
CA MET A 1 -15.92 25.81 39.67
C MET A 1 -14.57 26.31 39.15
N ALA A 2 -13.79 27.12 39.91
CA ALA A 2 -12.42 27.52 39.53
C ALA A 2 -11.34 26.67 40.22
N ASP A 3 -11.61 26.10 41.40
CA ASP A 3 -10.59 25.31 42.14
C ASP A 3 -10.41 23.87 41.64
N LEU A 4 -11.33 23.30 40.84
CA LEU A 4 -11.19 21.94 40.32
C LEU A 4 -10.20 21.85 39.12
N TYR A 5 -10.01 22.95 38.39
CA TYR A 5 -9.11 23.04 37.23
C TYR A 5 -7.64 23.24 37.61
N SER A 6 -7.38 23.79 38.80
CA SER A 6 -6.01 24.02 39.30
C SER A 6 -5.30 22.70 39.62
N TRP A 7 -5.99 21.74 40.25
CA TRP A 7 -5.42 20.44 40.61
C TRP A 7 -5.17 19.51 39.40
N TYR A 8 -6.01 19.60 38.35
CA TYR A 8 -5.82 18.85 37.11
C TYR A 8 -4.55 19.27 36.36
N SER A 9 -4.23 20.57 36.39
CA SER A 9 -3.05 21.14 35.72
C SER A 9 -1.74 20.72 36.40
N VAL A 10 -1.76 20.63 37.74
CA VAL A 10 -0.60 20.18 38.54
C VAL A 10 -0.37 18.67 38.38
N LEU A 11 -1.43 17.87 38.31
CA LEU A 11 -1.34 16.43 38.05
C LEU A 11 -0.81 16.12 36.64
N LEU A 12 -1.25 16.88 35.63
CA LEU A 12 -0.79 16.71 34.24
C LEU A 12 0.70 17.07 34.09
N ALA A 13 1.15 18.15 34.76
CA ALA A 13 2.55 18.55 34.78
C ALA A 13 3.45 17.51 35.48
N ALA A 14 3.01 16.96 36.62
CA ALA A 14 3.74 15.91 37.34
C ALA A 14 3.83 14.59 36.54
N LEU A 15 2.81 14.25 35.76
CA LEU A 15 2.80 13.08 34.89
C LEU A 15 3.76 13.25 33.70
N THR A 16 3.85 14.46 33.14
CA THR A 16 4.81 14.75 32.05
C THR A 16 6.27 14.75 32.52
N ALA A 17 6.55 15.25 33.73
CA ALA A 17 7.91 15.25 34.29
C ALA A 17 8.42 13.84 34.62
N THR A 18 7.54 12.94 35.09
CA THR A 18 7.88 11.55 35.40
C THR A 18 8.09 10.70 34.14
N LEU A 19 7.35 10.95 33.05
CA LEU A 19 7.55 10.29 31.76
C LEU A 19 8.86 10.71 31.07
N VAL A 20 9.25 11.98 31.15
CA VAL A 20 10.53 12.49 30.60
C VAL A 20 11.73 11.98 31.41
N TRP A 21 11.60 11.83 32.72
CA TRP A 21 12.66 11.25 33.55
C TRP A 21 12.84 9.74 33.29
N TRP A 22 11.77 9.02 32.97
CA TRP A 22 11.83 7.58 32.65
C TRP A 22 12.36 7.30 31.23
N SER A 23 12.08 8.17 30.25
CA SER A 23 12.63 8.05 28.89
C SER A 23 14.15 8.32 28.83
N ASN A 24 14.67 9.17 29.73
CA ASN A 24 16.10 9.52 29.76
C ASN A 24 16.98 8.51 30.52
N LYS A 25 16.42 7.48 31.17
CA LYS A 25 17.22 6.50 31.93
C LYS A 25 17.60 5.23 31.15
N LYS A 26 17.31 5.16 29.84
CA LYS A 26 17.78 4.08 28.96
C LYS A 26 18.80 4.60 27.95
N GLN A 27 19.96 5.03 28.45
CA GLN A 27 21.17 5.09 27.63
C GLN A 27 21.99 3.83 27.92
N HIS A 28 22.16 3.02 26.89
CA HIS A 28 22.99 1.81 26.89
C HIS A 28 24.47 2.20 26.77
N GLU A 29 25.31 1.58 27.61
CA GLU A 29 26.77 1.60 27.47
C GLU A 29 27.21 0.92 26.16
N PRO A 30 28.32 1.39 25.52
CA PRO A 30 28.81 0.81 24.29
C PRO A 30 29.61 -0.48 24.56
N LYS A 31 29.28 -1.57 23.86
CA LYS A 31 30.14 -2.77 23.79
C LYS A 31 31.02 -2.70 22.54
N SER A 32 32.28 -3.09 22.73
CA SER A 32 33.37 -2.93 21.77
C SER A 32 33.26 -3.87 20.57
N SER A 33 33.83 -3.43 19.46
CA SER A 33 33.93 -4.12 18.18
C SER A 33 35.11 -5.09 18.13
N LEU A 34 34.89 -6.26 17.54
CA LEU A 34 35.95 -7.15 17.04
C LEU A 34 36.01 -7.09 15.50
N PRO A 35 37.16 -7.41 14.88
CA PRO A 35 37.43 -7.10 13.47
C PRO A 35 36.71 -8.04 12.51
N GLN A 36 36.28 -7.49 11.37
CA GLN A 36 35.58 -8.19 10.31
C GLN A 36 36.61 -8.62 9.23
N GLU A 37 36.82 -9.92 9.06
CA GLU A 37 37.56 -10.49 7.93
C GLU A 37 36.77 -10.33 6.63
N SER A 38 37.47 -9.95 5.57
CA SER A 38 36.96 -9.75 4.22
C SER A 38 36.71 -11.08 3.52
N GLN A 39 35.47 -11.36 3.14
CA GLN A 39 35.13 -12.49 2.29
C GLN A 39 34.75 -11.99 0.89
N HIS A 40 35.51 -12.46 -0.10
CA HIS A 40 35.29 -12.26 -1.52
C HIS A 40 33.94 -12.83 -1.95
N HIS A 41 33.10 -12.01 -2.58
CA HIS A 41 31.81 -12.42 -3.14
C HIS A 41 32.02 -13.27 -4.40
N HIS A 42 31.68 -14.56 -4.31
CA HIS A 42 31.45 -15.42 -5.46
C HIS A 42 29.99 -15.22 -5.89
N HIS A 43 29.74 -14.61 -7.05
CA HIS A 43 28.38 -14.49 -7.59
C HIS A 43 27.84 -15.90 -7.87
N GLN A 44 26.90 -16.35 -7.05
CA GLN A 44 26.16 -17.58 -7.26
C GLN A 44 25.09 -17.30 -8.33
N GLU A 45 25.03 -18.10 -9.40
CA GLU A 45 23.99 -17.97 -10.42
C GLU A 45 22.60 -18.01 -9.78
N LEU A 46 21.78 -17.01 -10.13
CA LEU A 46 20.42 -16.87 -9.63
C LEU A 46 19.60 -18.11 -10.00
N PRO A 47 18.70 -18.63 -9.13
CA PRO A 47 17.76 -19.69 -9.49
C PRO A 47 17.02 -19.31 -10.77
N SER A 48 16.88 -20.27 -11.69
CA SER A 48 16.32 -20.07 -13.04
C SER A 48 15.05 -19.22 -13.04
N ASP A 49 14.21 -19.43 -12.04
CA ASP A 49 12.86 -18.86 -11.97
C ASP A 49 12.82 -17.35 -11.69
N TYR A 50 13.87 -16.76 -11.10
CA TYR A 50 13.88 -15.32 -10.78
C TYR A 50 14.03 -14.44 -12.04
N ASN A 51 14.81 -14.93 -13.01
CA ASN A 51 15.04 -14.28 -14.30
C ASN A 51 14.23 -14.93 -15.44
N ASP A 52 13.35 -15.88 -15.11
CA ASP A 52 12.39 -16.45 -16.04
C ASP A 52 11.27 -15.44 -16.33
N ILE A 53 11.65 -14.46 -17.15
CA ILE A 53 10.82 -13.35 -17.59
C ILE A 53 10.56 -13.54 -19.07
N GLU A 54 9.28 -13.70 -19.39
CA GLU A 54 8.77 -13.83 -20.74
C GLU A 54 8.74 -12.44 -21.42
N PRO A 55 9.44 -12.23 -22.53
CA PRO A 55 9.41 -10.97 -23.27
C PRO A 55 8.05 -10.68 -23.92
N LEU A 56 7.68 -9.40 -24.00
CA LEU A 56 6.64 -8.92 -24.92
C LEU A 56 7.32 -8.22 -26.10
N GLU A 57 7.68 -8.99 -27.12
CA GLU A 57 8.44 -8.49 -28.28
C GLU A 57 7.71 -7.37 -29.04
N ASP A 58 6.38 -7.52 -29.21
CA ASP A 58 5.54 -6.59 -29.95
C ASP A 58 4.60 -5.77 -29.04
N PHE A 59 5.09 -5.38 -27.84
CA PHE A 59 4.27 -4.61 -26.92
C PHE A 59 3.98 -3.21 -27.47
N ASP A 60 2.70 -2.93 -27.70
CA ASP A 60 2.16 -1.63 -28.11
C ASP A 60 1.55 -0.93 -26.89
N LEU A 61 2.23 0.11 -26.40
CA LEU A 61 1.81 0.84 -25.21
C LEU A 61 0.42 1.48 -25.39
N ASP A 62 0.11 1.99 -26.58
CA ASP A 62 -1.13 2.73 -26.83
C ASP A 62 -2.36 1.80 -26.85
N LYS A 63 -2.14 0.50 -27.11
CA LYS A 63 -3.18 -0.54 -27.13
C LYS A 63 -3.25 -1.36 -25.85
N ALA A 64 -2.28 -1.23 -24.95
CA ALA A 64 -2.22 -2.02 -23.73
C ALA A 64 -3.27 -1.53 -22.71
N GLU A 65 -4.42 -2.18 -22.64
CA GLU A 65 -5.46 -1.82 -21.69
C GLU A 65 -5.06 -2.13 -20.23
N PRO A 66 -5.42 -1.27 -19.25
CA PRO A 66 -5.18 -1.56 -17.84
C PRO A 66 -5.84 -2.87 -17.42
N VAL A 67 -5.15 -3.63 -16.57
CA VAL A 67 -5.66 -4.89 -16.02
C VAL A 67 -7.02 -4.64 -15.37
N GLN A 68 -8.04 -5.39 -15.76
CA GLN A 68 -9.37 -5.31 -15.16
C GLN A 68 -9.46 -6.27 -13.98
N THR A 69 -9.44 -5.71 -12.76
CA THR A 69 -9.54 -6.47 -11.52
C THR A 69 -10.94 -6.35 -10.92
N ARG A 70 -11.55 -7.49 -10.58
CA ARG A 70 -12.87 -7.57 -9.93
C ARG A 70 -12.78 -8.48 -8.68
N PRO A 71 -11.98 -8.10 -7.66
CA PRO A 71 -11.58 -9.02 -6.60
C PRO A 71 -12.62 -9.22 -5.49
N TRP A 72 -13.77 -8.56 -5.60
CA TRP A 72 -14.79 -8.59 -4.55
C TRP A 72 -15.51 -9.93 -4.47
N LYS A 73 -15.94 -10.27 -3.25
CA LYS A 73 -16.65 -11.50 -2.92
C LYS A 73 -17.91 -11.14 -2.15
N PRO A 74 -19.02 -11.91 -2.31
CA PRO A 74 -20.29 -11.66 -1.61
C PRO A 74 -20.18 -11.56 -0.09
N LYS A 75 -19.16 -12.20 0.50
CA LYS A 75 -18.88 -12.17 1.93
C LYS A 75 -17.42 -11.87 2.19
N TYR A 76 -17.15 -10.92 3.07
CA TYR A 76 -15.78 -10.56 3.42
C TYR A 76 -15.13 -11.60 4.34
N HIS A 77 -14.04 -12.22 3.88
CA HIS A 77 -13.22 -13.09 4.70
C HIS A 77 -11.81 -12.50 4.84
N LEU A 78 -11.40 -12.21 6.08
CA LEU A 78 -10.06 -11.71 6.37
C LEU A 78 -9.06 -12.86 6.19
N THR A 79 -8.48 -12.94 5.00
CA THR A 79 -7.48 -13.93 4.62
C THR A 79 -6.35 -13.24 3.85
N MET A 80 -5.22 -13.92 3.65
CA MET A 80 -4.12 -13.34 2.87
C MET A 80 -4.44 -13.24 1.36
N GLY A 81 -5.36 -14.05 0.83
CA GLY A 81 -5.82 -13.97 -0.56
C GLY A 81 -4.73 -14.16 -1.61
N LEU A 82 -3.69 -14.94 -1.31
CA LEU A 82 -2.49 -15.07 -2.14
C LEU A 82 -2.70 -16.06 -3.30
N GLU A 83 -2.25 -15.64 -4.47
CA GLU A 83 -2.19 -16.44 -5.70
C GLU A 83 -0.74 -16.49 -6.18
N LYS A 84 -0.32 -17.60 -6.77
CA LYS A 84 1.00 -17.68 -7.41
C LYS A 84 1.02 -16.78 -8.66
N CYS A 85 2.14 -16.13 -8.92
CA CYS A 85 2.40 -15.46 -10.18
C CYS A 85 3.86 -15.68 -10.61
N THR A 86 4.18 -15.25 -11.83
CA THR A 86 5.55 -15.25 -12.36
C THR A 86 6.19 -13.87 -12.20
N PHE A 87 7.48 -13.76 -12.47
CA PHE A 87 8.14 -12.46 -12.53
C PHE A 87 7.64 -11.63 -13.72
N SER A 88 7.24 -12.23 -14.85
CA SER A 88 6.59 -11.50 -15.96
C SER A 88 5.39 -10.64 -15.53
N ASP A 89 4.77 -10.99 -14.41
CA ASP A 89 3.56 -10.40 -13.86
C ASP A 89 3.80 -9.29 -12.81
N ILE A 90 5.03 -9.03 -12.34
CA ILE A 90 5.23 -8.17 -11.15
C ILE A 90 4.96 -6.69 -11.41
N ILE A 91 5.33 -6.15 -12.58
CA ILE A 91 5.15 -4.74 -12.95
C ILE A 91 4.41 -4.65 -14.29
N PRO A 92 3.06 -4.70 -14.29
CA PRO A 92 2.26 -4.52 -15.50
C PRO A 92 2.29 -3.06 -15.99
N ILE A 93 2.64 -2.87 -17.25
CA ILE A 93 2.56 -1.60 -17.98
C ILE A 93 1.29 -1.59 -18.84
N ASP A 94 0.66 -0.42 -18.93
CA ASP A 94 -0.52 -0.18 -19.76
C ASP A 94 -0.48 1.26 -20.32
N LYS A 95 -1.43 1.59 -21.19
CA LYS A 95 -1.53 2.87 -21.91
C LYS A 95 -1.60 4.10 -21.03
N THR A 96 -1.86 3.96 -19.72
CA THR A 96 -1.91 5.08 -18.78
C THR A 96 -0.53 5.45 -18.21
N LEU A 97 0.54 4.73 -18.59
CA LEU A 97 1.88 4.90 -18.04
C LEU A 97 2.38 6.35 -18.10
N GLU A 98 2.22 7.05 -19.22
CA GLU A 98 2.76 8.40 -19.39
C GLU A 98 2.12 9.41 -18.44
N GLU A 99 0.79 9.45 -18.40
CA GLU A 99 0.02 10.30 -17.49
C GLU A 99 0.36 9.99 -16.02
N ARG A 100 0.46 8.70 -15.69
CA ARG A 100 0.77 8.25 -14.33
C ARG A 100 2.18 8.66 -13.93
N LEU A 101 3.20 8.40 -14.76
CA LEU A 101 4.57 8.84 -14.45
C LEU A 101 4.69 10.36 -14.36
N ALA A 102 3.94 11.13 -15.17
CA ALA A 102 3.89 12.59 -15.03
C ALA A 102 3.32 13.01 -13.66
N LEU A 103 2.21 12.39 -13.22
CA LEU A 103 1.64 12.63 -11.90
C LEU A 103 2.61 12.21 -10.78
N ARG A 104 3.30 11.06 -10.91
CA ARG A 104 4.32 10.62 -9.93
C ARG A 104 5.43 11.64 -9.78
N ARG A 105 5.97 12.16 -10.89
CA ARG A 105 7.02 13.20 -10.87
C ARG A 105 6.55 14.47 -10.19
N LYS A 106 5.31 14.90 -10.43
CA LYS A 106 4.70 16.03 -9.71
C LYS A 106 4.65 15.76 -8.20
N ILE A 107 4.13 14.61 -7.79
CA ILE A 107 4.01 14.23 -6.38
C ILE A 107 5.39 14.11 -5.72
N VAL A 108 6.38 13.52 -6.39
CA VAL A 108 7.75 13.42 -5.87
C VAL A 108 8.38 14.80 -5.73
N ALA A 109 8.11 15.73 -6.66
CA ALA A 109 8.60 17.11 -6.55
C ALA A 109 7.96 17.86 -5.37
N GLU A 110 6.65 17.70 -5.14
CA GLU A 110 5.90 18.45 -4.13
C GLU A 110 5.92 17.80 -2.73
N HIS A 111 6.08 16.48 -2.66
CA HIS A 111 5.86 15.67 -1.46
C HIS A 111 6.93 14.59 -1.23
N SER A 112 8.16 14.78 -1.72
CA SER A 112 9.24 13.78 -1.66
C SER A 112 9.39 13.10 -0.29
N ASP A 113 9.44 13.87 0.81
CA ASP A 113 9.67 13.34 2.16
C ASP A 113 8.48 12.52 2.70
N MET A 114 7.29 12.68 2.11
CA MET A 114 6.10 11.91 2.47
C MET A 114 6.05 10.58 1.72
N VAL A 115 6.41 10.57 0.44
CA VAL A 115 6.21 9.42 -0.46
C VAL A 115 7.45 8.56 -0.63
N ILE A 116 8.64 9.09 -0.32
CA ILE A 116 9.91 8.35 -0.35
C ILE A 116 10.55 8.41 1.03
N ALA A 117 10.77 7.25 1.64
CA ALA A 117 11.41 7.15 2.94
C ALA A 117 12.33 5.93 3.00
N SER A 118 13.47 6.04 3.69
CA SER A 118 14.49 4.99 3.73
C SER A 118 15.41 5.10 4.93
N GLU A 119 15.93 3.95 5.36
CA GLU A 119 17.03 3.82 6.32
C GLU A 119 18.33 3.41 5.62
N PRO A 120 19.51 3.78 6.15
CA PRO A 120 20.80 3.37 5.57
C PRO A 120 20.95 1.84 5.41
N CYS A 121 20.38 1.06 6.33
CA CYS A 121 20.40 -0.40 6.26
C CYS A 121 19.63 -1.01 5.06
N SER A 122 18.83 -0.21 4.35
CA SER A 122 18.10 -0.62 3.14
C SER A 122 18.90 -0.48 1.85
N GLU A 123 20.04 0.23 1.87
CA GLU A 123 20.77 0.64 0.67
C GLU A 123 21.13 -0.54 -0.24
N ALA A 124 21.68 -1.63 0.32
CA ALA A 124 22.07 -2.80 -0.46
C ALA A 124 20.87 -3.47 -1.16
N ALA A 125 19.76 -3.64 -0.46
CA ALA A 125 18.54 -4.24 -1.00
C ALA A 125 17.88 -3.37 -2.09
N VAL A 126 17.85 -2.04 -1.88
CA VAL A 126 17.33 -1.08 -2.86
C VAL A 126 18.22 -1.05 -4.11
N LYS A 127 19.55 -1.05 -3.94
CA LYS A 127 20.51 -1.13 -5.05
C LYS A 127 20.35 -2.41 -5.85
N GLU A 128 20.25 -3.56 -5.19
CA GLU A 128 20.01 -4.85 -5.85
C GLU A 128 18.74 -4.81 -6.71
N PHE A 129 17.62 -4.38 -6.12
CA PHE A 129 16.35 -4.28 -6.85
C PHE A 129 16.43 -3.31 -8.03
N TYR A 130 17.04 -2.13 -7.84
CA TYR A 130 17.22 -1.15 -8.90
C TYR A 130 18.03 -1.72 -10.06
N VAL A 131 19.19 -2.31 -9.77
CA VAL A 131 20.08 -2.87 -10.79
C VAL A 131 19.37 -3.98 -11.55
N TRP A 132 18.68 -4.88 -10.85
CA TRP A 132 17.91 -5.94 -11.49
C TRP A 132 16.76 -5.37 -12.35
N MET A 133 16.03 -4.37 -11.87
CA MET A 133 14.95 -3.74 -12.63
C MET A 133 15.47 -3.12 -13.93
N VAL A 134 16.57 -2.38 -13.87
CA VAL A 134 17.12 -1.61 -14.99
C VAL A 134 17.89 -2.49 -15.98
N ARG A 135 18.72 -3.42 -15.49
CA ARG A 135 19.58 -4.24 -16.36
C ARG A 135 18.91 -5.51 -16.86
N THR A 136 17.92 -6.02 -16.12
CA THR A 136 17.32 -7.32 -16.39
C THR A 136 15.83 -7.20 -16.67
N TYR A 137 15.03 -6.71 -15.72
CA TYR A 137 13.57 -6.82 -15.81
C TYR A 137 12.96 -6.03 -16.96
N LEU A 138 13.15 -4.70 -16.96
CA LEU A 138 12.54 -3.80 -17.93
C LEU A 138 12.96 -4.12 -19.38
N PRO A 139 14.27 -4.24 -19.73
CA PRO A 139 14.68 -4.54 -21.09
C PRO A 139 14.28 -5.96 -21.54
N ARG A 140 14.17 -6.93 -20.63
CA ARG A 140 13.75 -8.30 -20.98
C ARG A 140 12.23 -8.43 -21.12
N ARG A 141 11.45 -7.82 -20.22
CA ARG A 141 9.99 -7.91 -20.23
C ARG A 141 9.38 -7.05 -21.33
N TYR A 142 9.92 -5.85 -21.55
CA TYR A 142 9.38 -4.86 -22.49
C TYR A 142 10.48 -4.35 -23.46
N PRO A 143 11.06 -5.25 -24.29
CA PRO A 143 12.18 -4.91 -25.18
C PRO A 143 11.83 -3.86 -26.25
N SER A 144 10.54 -3.72 -26.61
CA SER A 144 10.07 -2.67 -27.52
C SER A 144 10.12 -1.27 -26.90
N LEU A 145 9.96 -1.17 -25.57
CA LEU A 145 9.87 0.10 -24.83
C LEU A 145 11.19 0.54 -24.21
N TYR A 146 11.98 -0.40 -23.70
CA TYR A 146 13.20 -0.09 -22.95
C TYR A 146 14.44 -0.52 -23.71
N ARG A 147 15.34 0.44 -23.97
CA ARG A 147 16.61 0.20 -24.67
C ARG A 147 17.77 0.88 -23.98
N SER A 148 18.86 0.13 -23.80
CA SER A 148 20.11 0.67 -23.27
C SER A 148 20.87 1.42 -24.37
N LYS A 149 21.38 2.60 -24.04
CA LYS A 149 22.32 3.36 -24.89
C LYS A 149 23.39 3.97 -23.99
N GLY A 150 24.63 3.51 -24.16
CA GLY A 150 25.73 3.87 -23.26
C GLY A 150 25.48 3.30 -21.86
N ASP A 151 25.59 4.15 -20.85
CA ASP A 151 25.40 3.84 -19.43
C ASP A 151 23.97 4.09 -18.93
N THR A 152 23.00 4.29 -19.83
CA THR A 152 21.64 4.68 -19.48
C THR A 152 20.61 3.79 -20.19
N LEU A 153 19.60 3.33 -19.45
CA LEU A 153 18.38 2.73 -19.98
C LEU A 153 17.36 3.84 -20.29
N PHE A 154 16.93 3.89 -21.54
CA PHE A 154 15.86 4.77 -22.01
C PHE A 154 14.55 4.02 -22.06
N GLY A 155 13.46 4.71 -21.75
CA GLY A 155 12.10 4.16 -21.79
C GLY A 155 11.06 5.18 -22.25
N PRO A 156 9.77 4.81 -22.22
CA PRO A 156 8.65 5.69 -22.53
C PRO A 156 8.57 6.87 -21.54
N ALA A 157 7.71 7.85 -21.84
CA ALA A 157 7.44 8.99 -20.96
C ALA A 157 8.72 9.75 -20.49
N SER A 158 9.71 9.88 -21.38
CA SER A 158 11.03 10.49 -21.08
C SER A 158 11.85 9.78 -19.99
N THR A 159 11.58 8.49 -19.72
CA THR A 159 12.33 7.72 -18.73
C THR A 159 13.80 7.59 -19.10
N LYS A 160 14.66 7.90 -18.12
CA LYS A 160 16.12 7.78 -18.18
C LYS A 160 16.62 7.23 -16.85
N LEU A 161 17.13 6.00 -16.88
CA LEU A 161 17.61 5.29 -15.69
C LEU A 161 19.08 4.92 -15.89
N PRO A 162 20.02 5.45 -15.10
CA PRO A 162 21.42 5.05 -15.22
C PRO A 162 21.58 3.55 -14.89
N LEU A 163 22.39 2.84 -15.67
CA LEU A 163 22.64 1.41 -15.46
C LEU A 163 23.36 1.16 -14.14
N ASP A 164 24.21 2.09 -13.71
CA ASP A 164 24.82 2.13 -12.38
C ASP A 164 24.06 3.13 -11.49
N PRO A 165 23.51 2.70 -10.34
CA PRO A 165 22.79 3.60 -9.45
C PRO A 165 23.72 4.62 -8.77
N PRO A 166 23.20 5.79 -8.36
CA PRO A 166 23.92 6.69 -7.46
C PRO A 166 24.20 6.01 -6.10
N ASN A 167 25.13 6.58 -5.32
CA ASN A 167 25.49 6.02 -4.02
C ASN A 167 24.39 6.21 -2.96
N ASP A 168 23.62 7.30 -3.04
CA ASP A 168 22.56 7.63 -2.08
C ASP A 168 21.27 6.82 -2.34
N VAL A 169 20.82 6.08 -1.31
CA VAL A 169 19.59 5.28 -1.37
C VAL A 169 18.35 6.12 -1.70
N LYS A 170 18.25 7.37 -1.21
CA LYS A 170 17.10 8.23 -1.51
C LYS A 170 17.09 8.63 -2.99
N ALA A 171 18.25 8.94 -3.57
CA ALA A 171 18.37 9.19 -5.00
C ALA A 171 17.95 7.98 -5.85
N ILE A 172 18.29 6.75 -5.43
CA ILE A 172 17.85 5.52 -6.11
C ILE A 172 16.32 5.38 -6.03
N LEU A 173 15.74 5.55 -4.84
CA LEU A 173 14.29 5.46 -4.66
C LEU A 173 13.55 6.54 -5.46
N ARG A 174 14.13 7.74 -5.58
CA ARG A 174 13.60 8.80 -6.45
C ARG A 174 13.56 8.38 -7.91
N LEU A 175 14.65 7.78 -8.42
CA LEU A 175 14.69 7.27 -9.79
C LEU A 175 13.61 6.21 -10.03
N LEU A 176 13.42 5.28 -9.10
CA LEU A 176 12.35 4.28 -9.16
C LEU A 176 10.97 4.95 -9.12
N ALA A 177 10.75 5.88 -8.19
CA ALA A 177 9.47 6.56 -7.99
C ALA A 177 9.04 7.37 -9.23
N GLU A 178 9.98 8.03 -9.90
CA GLU A 178 9.70 8.89 -11.06
C GLU A 178 9.56 8.12 -12.39
N ASN A 179 9.90 6.83 -12.44
CA ASN A 179 10.00 6.07 -13.69
C ASN A 179 9.35 4.68 -13.68
N ILE A 180 8.89 4.19 -12.52
CA ILE A 180 8.20 2.91 -12.39
C ILE A 180 6.83 3.16 -11.78
N ASP A 181 5.79 2.74 -12.50
CA ASP A 181 4.40 2.82 -12.06
C ASP A 181 4.05 1.67 -11.11
N ALA A 182 4.70 1.67 -9.95
CA ALA A 182 4.42 0.78 -8.84
C ALA A 182 4.85 1.43 -7.52
N GLU A 183 4.06 1.22 -6.48
CA GLU A 183 4.49 1.46 -5.11
C GLU A 183 5.36 0.30 -4.64
N LEU A 184 6.35 0.59 -3.81
CA LEU A 184 7.39 -0.35 -3.41
C LEU A 184 7.66 -0.23 -1.92
N PHE A 185 7.66 -1.35 -1.21
CA PHE A 185 8.06 -1.46 0.19
C PHE A 185 9.15 -2.52 0.31
N PHE A 186 10.29 -2.13 0.86
CA PHE A 186 11.41 -3.00 1.16
C PHE A 186 11.30 -3.44 2.63
N LEU A 187 10.82 -4.66 2.81
CA LEU A 187 10.52 -5.24 4.10
C LEU A 187 11.68 -6.15 4.52
N GLN A 188 12.50 -5.70 5.47
CA GLN A 188 13.66 -6.45 5.95
C GLN A 188 13.30 -7.28 7.18
N ARG A 189 13.76 -8.53 7.22
CA ARG A 189 13.50 -9.48 8.30
C ARG A 189 14.10 -8.99 9.61
N GLN A 190 13.31 -9.05 10.68
CA GLN A 190 13.74 -8.81 12.06
C GLN A 190 13.09 -9.87 12.96
N GLY A 191 13.88 -10.86 13.37
CA GLY A 191 13.37 -12.05 14.08
C GLY A 191 12.34 -12.83 13.25
N ASP A 192 11.14 -12.97 13.80
CA ASP A 192 10.00 -13.65 13.17
C ASP A 192 9.07 -12.69 12.40
N SER A 193 9.45 -11.42 12.27
CA SER A 193 8.67 -10.38 11.58
C SER A 193 9.50 -9.69 10.50
N TYR A 194 8.89 -8.71 9.85
CA TYR A 194 9.52 -7.85 8.85
C TYR A 194 9.24 -6.39 9.18
N VAL A 195 10.21 -5.53 8.90
CA VAL A 195 10.18 -4.08 9.14
C VAL A 195 10.35 -3.35 7.81
N ALA A 196 9.52 -2.34 7.55
CA ALA A 196 9.72 -1.48 6.39
C ALA A 196 10.98 -0.61 6.57
N ARG A 197 12.00 -0.84 5.74
CA ARG A 197 13.28 -0.10 5.78
C ARG A 197 13.47 0.87 4.63
N ALA A 198 12.71 0.70 3.55
CA ALA A 198 12.54 1.70 2.51
C ALA A 198 11.15 1.58 1.90
N LEU A 199 10.63 2.68 1.38
CA LEU A 199 9.36 2.72 0.70
C LEU A 199 9.29 3.83 -0.36
N ILE A 200 8.45 3.56 -1.37
CA ILE A 200 7.93 4.48 -2.36
C ILE A 200 6.42 4.25 -2.37
N ASP A 201 5.65 5.30 -2.09
CA ASP A 201 4.19 5.25 -2.17
C ASP A 201 3.67 6.61 -2.62
N CYS A 202 3.65 6.82 -3.94
CA CYS A 202 3.18 8.03 -4.57
C CYS A 202 1.66 8.06 -4.68
N TYR A 203 0.98 6.91 -4.57
CA TYR A 203 -0.47 6.84 -4.64
C TYR A 203 -1.03 6.22 -3.36
N PRO A 204 -0.87 6.85 -2.18
CA PRO A 204 -1.42 6.34 -0.95
C PRO A 204 -2.94 6.49 -0.91
N PHE A 205 -3.58 5.67 -0.07
CA PHE A 205 -5.02 5.75 0.19
C PHE A 205 -5.31 5.76 1.69
N SER A 206 -5.62 6.95 2.20
CA SER A 206 -5.98 7.22 3.59
C SER A 206 -4.90 6.98 4.64
N PHE A 207 -3.63 7.18 4.28
CA PHE A 207 -2.52 7.23 5.24
C PHE A 207 -1.33 8.02 4.68
N ASN A 208 -0.47 8.51 5.59
CA ASN A 208 0.84 9.04 5.23
C ASN A 208 1.87 7.89 5.13
N PRO A 209 2.51 7.67 3.97
CA PRO A 209 3.46 6.57 3.78
C PRO A 209 4.72 6.65 4.63
N ALA A 210 5.29 7.84 4.83
CA ALA A 210 6.51 8.00 5.63
C ALA A 210 6.34 7.47 7.06
N PHE A 211 5.12 7.54 7.61
CA PHE A 211 4.81 6.98 8.93
C PHE A 211 4.86 5.45 8.97
N LYS A 212 4.97 4.76 7.84
CA LYS A 212 5.16 3.31 7.77
C LYS A 212 6.63 2.90 7.88
N LEU A 213 7.58 3.81 7.71
CA LEU A 213 9.00 3.53 7.87
C LEU A 213 9.30 3.04 9.30
N ASN A 214 10.20 2.07 9.43
CA ASN A 214 10.62 1.44 10.68
C ASN A 214 9.52 0.74 11.50
N LYS A 215 8.31 0.61 10.95
CA LYS A 215 7.26 -0.18 11.57
C LYS A 215 7.37 -1.64 11.14
N THR A 216 7.12 -2.53 12.08
CA THR A 216 6.90 -3.96 11.83
C THR A 216 5.61 -4.17 11.04
N LEU A 217 5.45 -5.34 10.42
CA LEU A 217 4.19 -5.73 9.77
C LEU A 217 2.98 -5.55 10.68
N ALA A 218 3.10 -5.94 11.96
CA ALA A 218 2.03 -5.81 12.92
C ALA A 218 1.66 -4.35 13.22
N GLU A 219 2.66 -3.46 13.34
CA GLU A 219 2.41 -2.03 13.57
C GLU A 219 1.84 -1.33 12.33
N ILE A 220 2.29 -1.69 11.12
CA ILE A 220 1.73 -1.19 9.86
C ILE A 220 0.25 -1.53 9.77
N HIS A 221 -0.10 -2.77 10.11
CA HIS A 221 -1.47 -3.32 10.06
C HIS A 221 -2.27 -3.13 11.35
N GLY A 222 -1.75 -2.44 12.36
CA GLY A 222 -2.44 -2.20 13.64
C GLY A 222 -3.87 -1.66 13.49
N PRO A 223 -4.16 -0.75 12.53
CA PRO A 223 -5.51 -0.27 12.28
C PRO A 223 -6.48 -1.31 11.68
N VAL A 224 -5.99 -2.44 11.15
CA VAL A 224 -6.80 -3.44 10.46
C VAL A 224 -7.50 -4.34 11.48
N PRO A 225 -8.85 -4.31 11.59
CA PRO A 225 -9.55 -5.11 12.57
C PRO A 225 -9.34 -6.62 12.31
N GLY A 226 -9.05 -7.37 13.38
CA GLY A 226 -8.83 -8.82 13.30
C GLY A 226 -7.45 -9.24 12.79
N TYR A 227 -6.55 -8.29 12.47
CA TYR A 227 -5.22 -8.62 11.96
C TYR A 227 -4.42 -9.45 12.98
N LYS A 228 -4.32 -8.97 14.22
CA LYS A 228 -3.54 -9.63 15.28
C LYS A 228 -4.03 -11.06 15.53
N GLU A 229 -5.35 -11.24 15.58
CA GLU A 229 -5.97 -12.52 15.92
C GLU A 229 -5.97 -13.51 14.75
N LYS A 230 -6.11 -13.03 13.50
CA LYS A 230 -6.36 -13.90 12.33
C LYS A 230 -5.25 -13.92 11.29
N LEU A 231 -4.45 -12.86 11.16
CA LEU A 231 -3.49 -12.71 10.07
C LEU A 231 -2.03 -12.64 10.50
N GLU A 232 -1.70 -12.08 11.67
CA GLU A 232 -0.31 -11.83 12.05
C GLU A 232 0.56 -13.10 11.99
N ARG A 233 0.17 -14.16 12.70
CA ARG A 233 0.92 -15.42 12.72
C ARG A 233 0.96 -16.12 11.33
N PRO A 234 -0.17 -16.28 10.61
CA PRO A 234 -0.12 -16.79 9.23
C PRO A 234 0.75 -15.98 8.28
N MET A 235 0.72 -14.65 8.37
CA MET A 235 1.48 -13.74 7.51
C MET A 235 2.97 -13.84 7.79
N ASN A 236 3.39 -13.75 9.05
CA ASN A 236 4.79 -13.91 9.45
C ASN A 236 5.36 -15.26 9.01
N ARG A 237 4.60 -16.35 9.21
CA ARG A 237 4.98 -17.69 8.74
C ARG A 237 5.14 -17.73 7.22
N TYR A 238 4.17 -17.17 6.49
CA TYR A 238 4.20 -17.17 5.04
C TYR A 238 5.40 -16.38 4.51
N PHE A 239 5.59 -15.15 4.99
CA PHE A 239 6.68 -14.27 4.58
C PHE A 239 8.04 -14.91 4.86
N THR A 240 8.18 -15.62 5.99
CA THR A 240 9.40 -16.39 6.30
C THR A 240 9.60 -17.55 5.34
N SER A 241 8.54 -18.28 4.99
CA SER A 241 8.61 -19.46 4.11
C SER A 241 8.69 -19.16 2.60
N LEU A 242 8.43 -17.92 2.16
CA LEU A 242 8.43 -17.56 0.74
C LEU A 242 9.83 -17.79 0.16
N PRO A 243 10.03 -18.76 -0.75
CA PRO A 243 11.35 -19.07 -1.28
C PRO A 243 11.81 -18.02 -2.30
N LYS A 244 13.12 -17.97 -2.53
CA LYS A 244 13.73 -17.23 -3.65
C LYS A 244 13.17 -17.73 -4.99
N GLY A 245 13.11 -16.86 -5.98
CA GLY A 245 12.62 -17.22 -7.33
C GLY A 245 11.11 -17.47 -7.42
N LYS A 246 10.33 -17.25 -6.37
CA LYS A 246 8.87 -17.30 -6.41
C LYS A 246 8.26 -15.94 -6.09
N ALA A 247 7.24 -15.57 -6.85
CA ALA A 247 6.42 -14.39 -6.62
C ALA A 247 4.98 -14.80 -6.34
N VAL A 248 4.29 -14.00 -5.55
CA VAL A 248 2.85 -14.12 -5.35
C VAL A 248 2.18 -12.78 -5.57
N LYS A 249 0.90 -12.85 -5.95
CA LYS A 249 0.02 -11.69 -6.09
C LYS A 249 -1.22 -11.83 -5.22
N ARG A 250 -1.83 -10.70 -4.90
CA ARG A 250 -3.18 -10.63 -4.35
C ARG A 250 -3.83 -9.32 -4.76
N HIS A 251 -5.11 -9.20 -4.46
CA HIS A 251 -5.86 -7.99 -4.72
C HIS A 251 -6.43 -7.43 -3.42
N ASN A 252 -6.38 -6.11 -3.29
CA ASN A 252 -7.12 -5.36 -2.28
C ASN A 252 -8.02 -4.36 -3.01
N TRP A 253 -9.14 -3.97 -2.40
CA TRP A 253 -10.03 -2.98 -3.01
C TRP A 253 -10.75 -2.15 -1.96
N ASN A 254 -11.10 -0.92 -2.31
CA ASN A 254 -11.98 -0.05 -1.54
C ASN A 254 -12.75 0.89 -2.49
N ILE A 255 -13.72 1.64 -1.96
CA ILE A 255 -14.36 2.75 -2.69
C ILE A 255 -13.62 4.04 -2.36
N SER A 256 -13.26 4.82 -3.39
CA SER A 256 -12.79 6.19 -3.27
C SER A 256 -13.90 7.17 -3.63
N ILE A 257 -14.03 8.23 -2.83
CA ILE A 257 -15.03 9.29 -3.07
C ILE A 257 -14.59 10.16 -4.25
N ASP A 258 -13.29 10.43 -4.36
CA ASP A 258 -12.66 11.18 -5.44
C ASP A 258 -11.98 10.25 -6.47
N ARG A 259 -11.51 10.87 -7.55
CA ARG A 259 -10.70 10.24 -8.61
C ARG A 259 -9.20 10.40 -8.38
N ASP A 260 -8.78 11.01 -7.27
CA ASP A 260 -7.37 11.33 -7.04
C ASP A 260 -6.60 10.06 -6.65
N LEU A 261 -5.46 9.84 -7.32
CA LEU A 261 -4.58 8.71 -6.97
C LEU A 261 -3.77 9.00 -5.69
N PHE A 262 -3.49 10.27 -5.41
CA PHE A 262 -2.76 10.75 -4.24
C PHE A 262 -3.73 11.23 -3.15
N ALA A 263 -4.13 10.32 -2.27
CA ALA A 263 -5.08 10.60 -1.20
C ALA A 263 -4.48 10.27 0.18
N PRO A 264 -3.46 11.01 0.66
CA PRO A 264 -2.77 10.73 1.92
C PRO A 264 -3.59 11.08 3.18
N ARG A 265 -4.75 11.74 3.02
CA ARG A 265 -5.59 12.20 4.14
C ARG A 265 -6.13 11.01 4.91
N GLU A 266 -5.74 10.90 6.18
CA GLU A 266 -6.18 9.81 7.05
C GLU A 266 -7.71 9.80 7.17
N ASN A 267 -8.28 8.61 7.11
CA ASN A 267 -9.69 8.44 7.43
C ASN A 267 -9.85 8.68 8.94
N PRO A 268 -10.66 9.65 9.40
CA PRO A 268 -10.81 9.93 10.84
C PRO A 268 -11.27 8.70 11.65
N LEU A 269 -11.98 7.76 11.02
CA LEU A 269 -12.35 6.47 11.63
C LEU A 269 -11.17 5.51 11.86
N THR A 270 -10.04 5.71 11.18
CA THR A 270 -8.84 4.89 11.34
C THR A 270 -7.85 5.47 12.36
N VAL A 271 -8.06 6.72 12.78
CA VAL A 271 -7.18 7.44 13.73
C VAL A 271 -7.62 7.25 15.19
N LEU A 272 -8.93 7.08 15.43
CA LEU A 272 -9.45 6.87 16.79
C LEU A 272 -9.20 5.42 17.26
N PRO A 273 -8.75 5.21 18.51
CA PRO A 273 -8.64 3.87 19.08
C PRO A 273 -9.97 3.12 18.96
N LEU A 274 -9.92 1.88 18.49
CA LEU A 274 -11.09 1.02 18.29
C LEU A 274 -12.01 0.94 19.54
N CYS A 275 -11.45 0.96 20.75
CA CYS A 275 -12.21 0.98 22.00
C CYS A 275 -12.96 2.30 22.23
N LEU A 276 -12.36 3.43 21.86
CA LEU A 276 -12.99 4.75 21.92
C LEU A 276 -14.13 4.84 20.89
N MET A 277 -13.96 4.20 19.73
CA MET A 277 -15.02 4.12 18.72
C MET A 277 -16.22 3.28 19.19
N ASP A 278 -15.98 2.15 19.85
CA ASP A 278 -17.06 1.32 20.41
C ASP A 278 -17.85 2.10 21.48
N TRP A 279 -17.16 2.90 22.29
CA TRP A 279 -17.80 3.80 23.25
C TRP A 279 -18.61 4.92 22.56
N ILE A 280 -18.02 5.61 21.57
CA ILE A 280 -18.72 6.64 20.77
C ILE A 280 -19.99 6.06 20.14
N ARG A 281 -19.90 4.89 19.51
CA ARG A 281 -21.05 4.21 18.93
C ARG A 281 -22.12 3.91 19.97
N THR A 282 -21.73 3.33 21.11
CA THR A 282 -22.67 2.98 22.17
C THR A 282 -23.40 4.22 22.70
N VAL A 283 -22.68 5.34 22.85
CA VAL A 283 -23.26 6.61 23.28
C VAL A 283 -24.20 7.20 22.22
N LEU A 284 -23.81 7.17 20.95
CA LEU A 284 -24.65 7.67 19.85
C LEU A 284 -25.92 6.84 19.67
N ASP A 285 -25.81 5.51 19.71
CA ASP A 285 -26.94 4.59 19.67
C ASP A 285 -27.86 4.80 20.89
N TRP A 286 -27.30 5.01 22.10
CA TRP A 286 -28.05 5.34 23.31
C TRP A 286 -28.78 6.68 23.22
N LEU A 287 -28.17 7.68 22.58
CA LEU A 287 -28.79 8.99 22.32
C LEU A 287 -29.78 8.97 21.15
N GLY A 288 -29.98 7.83 20.46
CA GLY A 288 -30.82 7.75 19.27
C GLY A 288 -30.29 8.53 18.07
N ILE A 289 -29.00 8.91 18.11
CA ILE A 289 -28.34 9.63 17.03
C ILE A 289 -27.80 8.58 16.07
N GLY A 290 -28.48 8.37 14.94
CA GLY A 290 -27.98 7.52 13.86
C GLY A 290 -26.57 7.96 13.49
N VAL A 291 -25.58 7.10 13.76
CA VAL A 291 -24.17 7.46 13.62
C VAL A 291 -23.86 7.89 12.19
N LEU A 292 -23.48 9.16 12.03
CA LEU A 292 -22.71 9.74 10.94
C LEU A 292 -22.91 9.10 9.55
N THR A 293 -24.13 8.81 9.10
CA THR A 293 -24.37 8.74 7.66
C THR A 293 -24.12 10.14 7.15
N MET A 294 -23.03 10.37 6.39
CA MET A 294 -23.01 11.52 5.50
C MET A 294 -24.33 11.44 4.74
N LYS A 295 -25.13 12.50 4.79
CA LYS A 295 -26.41 12.47 4.08
C LYS A 295 -26.09 12.11 2.64
N ASN A 296 -26.86 11.20 2.03
CA ASN A 296 -26.71 10.83 0.63
C ASN A 296 -26.62 12.06 -0.31
N THR A 297 -27.08 13.23 0.14
CA THR A 297 -26.98 14.52 -0.57
C THR A 297 -25.56 15.04 -0.78
N ASP A 298 -24.57 14.59 -0.02
CA ASP A 298 -23.18 15.09 -0.12
C ASP A 298 -22.26 14.16 -0.93
N LEU A 299 -22.75 12.98 -1.33
CA LEU A 299 -22.01 12.01 -2.13
C LEU A 299 -22.62 11.95 -3.53
N ASP A 300 -21.76 12.00 -4.55
CA ASP A 300 -22.15 11.76 -5.93
C ASP A 300 -21.52 10.44 -6.42
N PRO A 301 -22.27 9.31 -6.37
CA PRO A 301 -21.78 8.02 -6.85
C PRO A 301 -21.29 8.01 -8.30
N GLU A 302 -21.70 8.97 -9.14
CA GLU A 302 -21.22 9.04 -10.54
C GLU A 302 -19.74 9.45 -10.61
N GLU A 303 -19.26 10.18 -9.61
CA GLU A 303 -17.88 10.65 -9.49
C GLU A 303 -16.99 9.75 -8.64
N MET A 304 -17.58 8.77 -7.95
CA MET A 304 -16.88 7.80 -7.12
C MET A 304 -16.27 6.65 -7.94
N ASN A 305 -15.25 6.01 -7.38
CA ASN A 305 -14.53 4.92 -8.04
C ASN A 305 -14.35 3.71 -7.11
N VAL A 306 -14.28 2.55 -7.72
CA VAL A 306 -13.66 1.38 -7.10
C VAL A 306 -12.16 1.48 -7.30
N ARG A 307 -11.44 1.60 -6.19
CA ARG A 307 -9.98 1.58 -6.16
C ARG A 307 -9.51 0.16 -5.87
N CYS A 308 -8.74 -0.43 -6.77
CA CYS A 308 -8.20 -1.78 -6.65
C CYS A 308 -6.67 -1.77 -6.70
N GLU A 309 -6.03 -2.42 -5.73
CA GLU A 309 -4.59 -2.59 -5.67
C GLU A 309 -4.25 -4.02 -6.08
N ARG A 310 -3.48 -4.16 -7.16
CA ARG A 310 -2.84 -5.44 -7.51
C ARG A 310 -1.48 -5.47 -6.84
N GLN A 311 -1.37 -6.26 -5.79
CA GLN A 311 -0.22 -6.33 -4.90
C GLN A 311 0.61 -7.56 -5.24
N THR A 312 1.93 -7.44 -5.32
CA THR A 312 2.86 -8.56 -5.48
C THR A 312 3.91 -8.59 -4.39
N LEU A 313 4.43 -9.78 -4.09
CA LEU A 313 5.44 -10.01 -3.06
C LEU A 313 6.45 -11.02 -3.56
N HIS A 314 7.73 -10.68 -3.49
CA HIS A 314 8.84 -11.59 -3.77
C HIS A 314 10.03 -11.32 -2.86
N ARG A 315 10.94 -12.30 -2.77
CA ARG A 315 12.19 -12.18 -2.01
C ARG A 315 13.33 -11.77 -2.94
N LEU A 316 14.18 -10.87 -2.47
CA LEU A 316 15.44 -10.55 -3.15
C LEU A 316 16.42 -11.72 -3.09
N MET A 317 17.39 -11.70 -3.98
CA MET A 317 18.25 -12.83 -4.24
C MET A 317 19.53 -12.79 -3.40
N GLU A 318 20.23 -11.66 -3.44
CA GLU A 318 21.42 -11.41 -2.64
C GLU A 318 21.03 -10.97 -1.22
N ASN A 319 20.13 -9.98 -1.10
CA ASN A 319 19.60 -9.50 0.17
C ASN A 319 18.35 -10.29 0.59
N ASP A 320 18.50 -11.59 0.80
CA ASP A 320 17.37 -12.52 0.99
C ASP A 320 16.60 -12.37 2.31
N ASN A 321 17.13 -11.60 3.24
CA ASN A 321 16.42 -11.11 4.40
C ASN A 321 15.36 -10.05 4.02
N THR A 322 15.33 -9.57 2.77
CA THR A 322 14.44 -8.51 2.31
C THR A 322 13.41 -9.04 1.32
N LEU A 323 12.15 -8.66 1.56
CA LEU A 323 11.03 -8.86 0.65
C LEU A 323 10.68 -7.53 -0.01
N VAL A 324 10.38 -7.57 -1.30
CA VAL A 324 9.82 -6.44 -2.03
C VAL A 324 8.31 -6.68 -2.14
N PHE A 325 7.56 -5.86 -1.40
CA PHE A 325 6.12 -5.75 -1.56
C PHE A 325 5.84 -4.60 -2.52
N SER A 326 5.21 -4.89 -3.65
CA SER A 326 4.84 -3.87 -4.62
C SER A 326 3.35 -3.85 -4.86
N PHE A 327 2.80 -2.71 -5.26
CA PHE A 327 1.43 -2.69 -5.74
C PHE A 327 1.21 -1.60 -6.79
N LYS A 328 0.30 -1.89 -7.72
CA LYS A 328 -0.23 -0.90 -8.67
C LYS A 328 -1.71 -0.70 -8.39
N THR A 329 -2.09 0.57 -8.32
CA THR A 329 -3.47 1.00 -8.10
C THR A 329 -4.18 1.25 -9.42
N TYR A 330 -5.33 0.59 -9.58
CA TYR A 330 -6.31 0.83 -10.63
C TYR A 330 -7.56 1.50 -10.04
N GLN A 331 -8.18 2.40 -10.80
CA GLN A 331 -9.45 3.02 -10.47
C GLN A 331 -10.44 2.73 -11.59
N TYR A 332 -11.65 2.32 -11.22
CA TYR A 332 -12.76 2.10 -12.14
C TYR A 332 -13.96 2.92 -11.64
N SER A 333 -14.54 3.77 -12.48
CA SER A 333 -15.72 4.54 -12.06
C SER A 333 -16.88 3.60 -11.72
N LEU A 334 -17.71 3.97 -10.75
CA LEU A 334 -18.91 3.20 -10.45
C LEU A 334 -19.84 3.12 -11.67
N ARG A 335 -19.89 4.19 -12.47
CA ARG A 335 -20.58 4.21 -13.76
C ARG A 335 -20.11 3.07 -14.67
N GLN A 336 -18.79 2.94 -14.87
CA GLN A 336 -18.21 1.85 -15.66
C GLN A 336 -18.65 0.47 -15.13
N ILE A 337 -18.54 0.24 -13.81
CA ILE A 337 -18.91 -1.04 -13.21
C ILE A 337 -20.40 -1.35 -13.37
N ARG A 338 -21.26 -0.34 -13.28
CA ARG A 338 -22.70 -0.48 -13.51
C ARG A 338 -23.00 -0.80 -14.97
N ASP A 339 -22.44 -0.01 -15.89
CA ASP A 339 -22.72 -0.10 -17.32
C ASP A 339 -22.18 -1.39 -17.94
N GLU A 340 -21.11 -1.99 -17.38
CA GLU A 340 -20.63 -3.33 -17.76
C GLU A 340 -21.41 -4.50 -17.10
N GLY A 341 -22.44 -4.21 -16.29
CA GLY A 341 -23.27 -5.21 -15.61
C GLY A 341 -22.69 -5.77 -14.30
N GLY A 342 -21.59 -5.22 -13.81
CA GLY A 342 -20.93 -5.62 -12.56
C GLY A 342 -21.58 -5.08 -11.28
N GLY A 343 -22.55 -4.17 -11.41
CA GLY A 343 -23.24 -3.48 -10.31
C GLY A 343 -23.78 -4.42 -9.21
N PRO A 344 -24.62 -5.42 -9.53
CA PRO A 344 -25.17 -6.33 -8.53
C PRO A 344 -24.12 -7.07 -7.72
N ALA A 345 -23.05 -7.55 -8.37
CA ALA A 345 -21.98 -8.29 -7.70
C ALA A 345 -21.15 -7.40 -6.75
N LEU A 346 -20.87 -6.16 -7.16
CA LEU A 346 -20.18 -5.20 -6.30
C LEU A 346 -21.07 -4.78 -5.12
N ALA A 347 -22.35 -4.51 -5.36
CA ALA A 347 -23.31 -4.14 -4.33
C ALA A 347 -23.51 -5.24 -3.29
N GLU A 348 -23.59 -6.50 -3.72
CA GLU A 348 -23.61 -7.65 -2.81
C GLU A 348 -22.34 -7.72 -1.96
N ALA A 349 -21.18 -7.54 -2.58
CA ALA A 349 -19.92 -7.55 -1.85
C ALA A 349 -19.79 -6.42 -0.83
N ILE A 350 -20.27 -5.21 -1.16
CA ILE A 350 -20.33 -4.05 -0.25
C ILE A 350 -21.20 -4.40 0.96
N ARG A 351 -22.43 -4.89 0.74
CA ARG A 351 -23.32 -5.38 1.83
C ARG A 351 -22.68 -6.52 2.63
N GLY A 352 -21.81 -7.31 1.98
CA GLY A 352 -21.06 -8.40 2.55
C GLY A 352 -19.90 -8.00 3.47
N ILE A 353 -19.47 -6.74 3.45
CA ILE A 353 -18.35 -6.23 4.27
C ILE A 353 -18.66 -6.41 5.76
N ASN A 354 -19.84 -5.99 6.21
CA ASN A 354 -20.24 -6.07 7.62
C ASN A 354 -20.79 -7.45 8.04
N ARG A 355 -21.10 -8.34 7.08
CA ARG A 355 -21.60 -9.72 7.34
C ARG A 355 -20.50 -10.77 7.39
N GLY A 356 -19.26 -10.35 7.15
CA GLY A 356 -18.10 -11.20 6.98
C GLY A 356 -17.52 -11.78 8.27
N SER A 357 -16.33 -12.37 8.13
CA SER A 357 -15.54 -12.92 9.25
C SER A 357 -15.07 -11.87 10.27
N VAL A 358 -15.05 -10.59 9.89
CA VAL A 358 -14.67 -9.45 10.75
C VAL A 358 -15.56 -8.25 10.41
N PRO A 359 -16.78 -8.16 10.99
CA PRO A 359 -17.73 -7.09 10.71
C PRO A 359 -17.17 -5.67 10.86
N ARG A 360 -16.25 -5.48 11.82
CA ARG A 360 -15.60 -4.19 12.10
C ARG A 360 -14.80 -3.62 10.93
N VAL A 361 -14.48 -4.44 9.92
CA VAL A 361 -13.78 -3.97 8.72
C VAL A 361 -14.60 -2.92 7.94
N ALA A 362 -15.92 -2.88 8.11
CA ALA A 362 -16.78 -1.85 7.53
C ALA A 362 -16.35 -0.43 7.95
N TRP A 363 -15.93 -0.26 9.20
CA TRP A 363 -15.41 1.02 9.71
C TRP A 363 -14.04 1.34 9.13
N TYR A 364 -13.15 0.34 9.09
CA TYR A 364 -11.82 0.49 8.50
C TYR A 364 -11.88 0.89 7.02
N LYS A 365 -12.80 0.29 6.25
CA LYS A 365 -13.06 0.65 4.84
C LYS A 365 -13.94 1.89 4.68
N ALA A 366 -14.40 2.51 5.77
CA ALA A 366 -15.35 3.61 5.78
C ALA A 366 -16.70 3.31 5.10
N SER A 367 -17.06 2.03 4.90
CA SER A 367 -18.27 1.66 4.17
C SER A 367 -19.54 2.14 4.85
N VAL A 368 -19.50 2.32 6.17
CA VAL A 368 -20.60 2.93 6.93
C VAL A 368 -21.06 4.30 6.40
N TYR A 369 -20.18 5.03 5.69
CA TYR A 369 -20.50 6.34 5.12
C TYR A 369 -21.13 6.27 3.73
N TRP A 370 -20.60 5.42 2.87
CA TRP A 370 -20.91 5.42 1.44
C TRP A 370 -21.72 4.20 0.98
N GLU A 371 -21.85 3.16 1.80
CA GLU A 371 -22.48 1.88 1.41
C GLU A 371 -23.85 2.10 0.79
N ARG A 372 -24.73 2.87 1.43
CA ARG A 372 -26.09 3.10 0.95
C ARG A 372 -26.10 3.79 -0.42
N ALA A 373 -25.49 4.97 -0.53
CA ALA A 373 -25.46 5.75 -1.77
C ALA A 373 -24.87 4.95 -2.94
N VAL A 374 -23.78 4.23 -2.70
CA VAL A 374 -23.13 3.41 -3.74
C VAL A 374 -24.00 2.22 -4.13
N VAL A 375 -24.59 1.52 -3.18
CA VAL A 375 -25.45 0.36 -3.44
C VAL A 375 -26.71 0.76 -4.22
N ASP A 376 -27.38 1.84 -3.81
CA ASP A 376 -28.60 2.34 -4.46
C ASP A 376 -28.28 2.72 -5.93
N TYR A 377 -27.17 3.41 -6.16
CA TYR A 377 -26.68 3.75 -7.51
C TYR A 377 -26.39 2.52 -8.38
N LEU A 378 -25.71 1.51 -7.82
CA LEU A 378 -25.33 0.30 -8.56
C LEU A 378 -26.53 -0.58 -8.93
N PHE A 379 -27.63 -0.52 -8.18
CA PHE A 379 -28.90 -1.19 -8.52
C PHE A 379 -29.80 -0.38 -9.46
N GLY A 380 -29.44 0.86 -9.79
CA GLY A 380 -30.22 1.73 -10.67
C GLY A 380 -31.40 2.41 -9.98
N GLU A 381 -31.43 2.44 -8.64
CA GLU A 381 -32.37 3.27 -7.90
C GLU A 381 -31.83 4.70 -7.91
N SER A 382 -32.16 5.48 -8.95
CA SER A 382 -31.87 6.92 -8.94
C SER A 382 -32.59 7.58 -7.75
N SER A 383 -31.89 8.51 -7.10
CA SER A 383 -32.31 9.32 -5.96
C SER A 383 -33.58 10.16 -6.20
N GLU A 384 -34.21 10.07 -7.37
CA GLU A 384 -35.49 10.72 -7.69
C GLU A 384 -36.69 10.06 -6.99
N ASN A 385 -36.59 8.81 -6.51
CA ASN A 385 -37.71 8.12 -5.86
C ASN A 385 -37.76 8.22 -4.32
N SER A 386 -36.76 8.83 -3.67
CA SER A 386 -36.74 8.98 -2.21
C SER A 386 -37.48 10.22 -1.67
N GLY A 387 -38.22 10.94 -2.51
CA GLY A 387 -38.97 12.16 -2.15
C GLY A 387 -40.42 11.95 -1.71
N ASN A 388 -40.95 10.73 -1.72
CA ASN A 388 -42.31 10.44 -1.27
C ASN A 388 -42.34 9.11 -0.54
N LEU A 389 -42.22 9.14 0.79
CA LEU A 389 -42.88 8.22 1.74
C LEU A 389 -42.79 8.79 3.16
#